data_AF-A0A524IH71-F1
#
_entry.id   AF-A0A524IH71-F1
#
_cell.length_a   1.000
_cell.length_b   1.000
_cell.length_c   1.000
_cell.angle_alpha   90.00
_cell.angle_beta   90.00
_cell.angle_gamma   90.00
#
_symmetry.space_group_name_H-M   'P 1'
#
loop_
_entity.id
_entity.type
_entity.pdbx_description
1 polymer ?
#
loop_
_entity_poly.entity_id
_entity_poly.type
_entity_poly.pdbx_seq_one_letter_code
_entity_poly.pdbx_strand_id
1 'polypeptide(L)'
;MKDHPIVTLSLNILLIALLASFNDSSSPAQHTGEQAEMGRLEQQADDLAAQSDPEGAALAIGRAAMMADLLTKKAQEPATQDSFQAASLLYRAQELGLRALALFDRTGGIPPAPAGICQYLSQANKKLAGSKTLLENTLASSQEDITTRRNHLLKKIKEWQNHLQGLHEDFACSVNPNE
;
A
#
# COMPACT_ATOMS: atom_id res chain seq x y z
N MET A 1 41.02 -23.66 50.33
CA MET A 1 40.36 -23.40 49.05
C MET A 1 39.03 -22.74 49.34
N LYS A 2 39.02 -21.41 49.33
CA LYS A 2 37.82 -20.62 49.56
C LYS A 2 37.82 -19.48 48.54
N ASP A 3 36.64 -19.27 47.99
CA ASP A 3 36.20 -18.08 47.27
C ASP A 3 36.65 -17.99 45.79
N HIS A 4 35.83 -17.63 44.79
CA HIS A 4 34.58 -16.88 44.76
C HIS A 4 33.66 -17.33 43.60
N PRO A 5 32.45 -17.85 43.84
CA PRO A 5 31.44 -18.07 42.79
C PRO A 5 30.68 -16.79 42.39
N ILE A 6 30.93 -15.67 43.08
CA ILE A 6 30.15 -14.42 42.96
C ILE A 6 30.58 -13.58 41.74
N VAL A 7 31.85 -13.67 41.32
CA VAL A 7 32.41 -12.85 40.22
C VAL A 7 31.95 -13.37 38.85
N THR A 8 31.79 -14.68 38.71
CA THR A 8 31.34 -15.31 37.45
C THR A 8 29.85 -15.12 37.18
N LEU A 9 29.01 -15.00 38.23
CA LEU A 9 27.58 -14.77 38.05
C LEU A 9 27.29 -13.31 37.62
N SER A 10 28.00 -12.35 38.20
CA SER A 10 27.83 -10.92 37.90
C SER A 10 28.33 -10.56 36.50
N LEU A 11 29.38 -11.21 35.99
CA LEU A 11 29.89 -11.02 34.63
C LEU A 11 28.91 -11.54 33.55
N ASN A 12 28.25 -12.66 33.80
CA ASN A 12 27.26 -13.23 32.87
C ASN A 12 25.95 -12.43 32.84
N ILE A 13 25.50 -11.90 33.98
CA ILE A 13 24.31 -11.04 34.04
C ILE A 13 24.55 -9.71 33.30
N LEU A 14 25.77 -9.15 33.39
CA LEU A 14 26.14 -7.94 32.65
C LEU A 14 26.17 -8.18 31.13
N LEU A 15 26.63 -9.36 30.70
CA LEU A 15 26.69 -9.74 29.28
C LEU A 15 25.30 -9.92 28.66
N ILE A 16 24.35 -10.50 29.42
CA ILE A 16 22.96 -10.70 28.96
C ILE A 16 22.21 -9.36 28.92
N ALA A 17 22.46 -8.45 29.87
CA ALA A 17 21.87 -7.10 29.87
C ALA A 17 22.38 -6.22 28.70
N LEU A 18 23.65 -6.39 28.31
CA LEU A 18 24.24 -5.72 27.14
C LEU A 18 23.66 -6.23 25.81
N LEU A 19 23.32 -7.52 25.70
CA LEU A 19 22.68 -8.09 24.50
C LEU A 19 21.18 -7.74 24.39
N ALA A 20 20.49 -7.50 25.51
CA ALA A 20 19.09 -7.09 25.52
C ALA A 20 18.86 -5.64 25.05
N SER A 21 19.91 -4.84 24.94
CA SER A 21 19.84 -3.41 24.57
C SER A 21 19.95 -3.14 23.06
N PHE A 22 20.11 -4.18 22.22
CA PHE A 22 20.21 -4.02 20.75
C PHE A 22 18.93 -4.37 19.98
N ASN A 23 17.87 -4.81 20.67
CA ASN A 23 16.62 -5.17 20.02
C ASN A 23 15.64 -3.99 19.98
N ASP A 24 15.97 -2.95 19.22
CA ASP A 24 14.94 -2.09 18.61
C ASP A 24 15.41 -1.35 17.36
N SER A 25 16.28 -1.99 16.57
CA SER A 25 16.61 -1.51 15.23
C SER A 25 16.11 -2.51 14.20
N SER A 26 15.00 -2.18 13.55
CA SER A 26 14.55 -2.87 12.34
C SER A 26 15.70 -2.84 11.34
N SER A 27 16.31 -4.01 11.09
CA SER A 27 17.48 -4.14 10.23
C SER A 27 17.15 -3.66 8.80
N PRO A 28 18.09 -3.01 8.08
CA PRO A 28 17.89 -2.62 6.69
C PRO A 28 17.41 -3.78 5.80
N ALA A 29 17.81 -5.02 6.11
CA ALA A 29 17.35 -6.22 5.40
C ALA A 29 15.83 -6.46 5.53
N GLN A 30 15.23 -6.11 6.67
CA GLN A 30 13.79 -6.24 6.90
C GLN A 30 13.00 -5.21 6.09
N HIS A 31 13.47 -3.96 6.02
CA HIS A 31 12.85 -2.91 5.19
C HIS A 31 12.89 -3.27 3.70
N THR A 32 14.01 -3.80 3.22
CA THR A 32 14.13 -4.29 1.84
C THR A 32 13.17 -5.45 1.56
N GLY A 33 13.00 -6.37 2.50
CA GLY A 33 12.06 -7.50 2.37
C GLY A 33 10.59 -7.05 2.31
N GLU A 34 10.20 -6.10 3.15
CA GLU A 34 8.84 -5.53 3.17
C GLU A 34 8.51 -4.78 1.88
N GLN A 35 9.46 -4.00 1.36
CA GLN A 35 9.30 -3.33 0.07
C GLN A 35 9.22 -4.32 -1.11
N ALA A 36 10.01 -5.39 -1.07
CA ALA A 36 9.95 -6.44 -2.09
C ALA A 36 8.60 -7.18 -2.06
N GLU A 37 8.09 -7.48 -0.86
CA GLU A 37 6.77 -8.11 -0.71
C GLU A 37 5.64 -7.19 -1.18
N MET A 38 5.72 -5.88 -0.92
CA MET A 38 4.77 -4.90 -1.46
C MET A 38 4.73 -4.96 -2.99
N GLY A 39 5.89 -4.96 -3.66
CA GLY A 39 5.98 -5.06 -5.12
C GLY A 39 5.47 -6.40 -5.65
N ARG A 40 5.76 -7.51 -4.95
CA ARG A 40 5.23 -8.84 -5.32
C ARG A 40 3.70 -8.89 -5.25
N LEU A 41 3.11 -8.26 -4.23
CA LEU A 41 1.66 -8.19 -4.05
C LEU A 41 0.99 -7.29 -5.11
N GLU A 42 1.63 -6.20 -5.51
CA GLU A 42 1.19 -5.39 -6.64
C GLU A 42 1.17 -6.20 -7.94
N GLN A 43 2.28 -6.88 -8.27
CA GLN A 43 2.35 -7.73 -9.46
C GLN A 43 1.31 -8.86 -9.42
N GLN A 44 1.13 -9.50 -8.25
CA GLN A 44 0.12 -10.53 -8.08
C GLN A 44 -1.30 -10.00 -8.34
N ALA A 45 -1.59 -8.76 -7.95
CA ALA A 45 -2.88 -8.14 -8.23
C ALA A 45 -3.09 -7.89 -9.73
N ASP A 46 -2.07 -7.39 -10.43
CA ASP A 46 -2.10 -7.20 -11.89
C ASP A 46 -2.32 -8.54 -12.61
N ASP A 47 -1.63 -9.60 -12.20
CA ASP A 47 -1.75 -10.94 -12.78
C ASP A 47 -3.16 -11.51 -12.59
N LEU A 48 -3.77 -11.33 -11.40
CA LEU A 48 -5.13 -11.79 -11.10
C LEU A 48 -6.18 -10.98 -11.86
N ALA A 49 -6.00 -9.67 -11.98
CA ALA A 49 -6.88 -8.83 -12.78
C ALA A 49 -6.85 -9.24 -14.27
N ALA A 50 -5.67 -9.56 -14.81
CA ALA A 50 -5.51 -10.07 -16.17
C ALA A 50 -6.17 -11.45 -16.39
N GLN A 51 -6.35 -12.23 -15.32
CA GLN A 51 -7.05 -13.52 -15.32
C GLN A 51 -8.57 -13.38 -15.07
N SER A 52 -9.11 -12.16 -15.08
CA SER A 52 -10.51 -11.87 -14.77
C SER A 52 -10.93 -12.33 -13.36
N ASP A 53 -10.00 -12.26 -12.40
CA ASP A 53 -10.27 -12.46 -10.97
C ASP A 53 -10.15 -11.12 -10.21
N PRO A 54 -11.17 -10.24 -10.32
CA PRO A 54 -11.15 -8.94 -9.64
C PRO A 54 -11.18 -9.07 -8.12
N GLU A 55 -11.75 -10.14 -7.56
CA GLU A 55 -11.77 -10.35 -6.11
C GLU A 55 -10.39 -10.73 -5.57
N GLY A 56 -9.72 -11.69 -6.21
CA GLY A 56 -8.35 -12.05 -5.88
C GLY A 56 -7.40 -10.87 -6.05
N ALA A 57 -7.54 -10.11 -7.14
CA ALA A 57 -6.77 -8.91 -7.39
C ALA A 57 -6.98 -7.85 -6.29
N ALA A 58 -8.24 -7.59 -5.90
CA ALA A 58 -8.58 -6.67 -4.83
C ALA A 58 -7.93 -7.07 -3.49
N LEU A 59 -7.93 -8.36 -3.17
CA LEU A 59 -7.31 -8.85 -1.95
C LEU A 59 -5.78 -8.68 -1.99
N ALA A 60 -5.14 -9.02 -3.11
CA ALA A 60 -3.70 -8.89 -3.26
C ALA A 60 -3.24 -7.43 -3.14
N ILE A 61 -3.91 -6.51 -3.85
CA ILE A 61 -3.53 -5.10 -3.81
C ILE A 61 -3.89 -4.44 -2.47
N GLY A 62 -4.97 -4.88 -1.80
CA GLY A 62 -5.28 -4.47 -0.44
C GLY A 62 -4.18 -4.85 0.56
N ARG A 63 -3.52 -6.00 0.37
CA ARG A 63 -2.32 -6.37 1.16
C ARG A 63 -1.12 -5.50 0.83
N ALA A 64 -0.91 -5.15 -0.45
CA ALA A 64 0.13 -4.20 -0.84
C ALA A 64 -0.09 -2.83 -0.19
N ALA A 65 -1.34 -2.35 -0.11
CA ALA A 65 -1.70 -1.12 0.60
C ALA A 65 -1.33 -1.16 2.09
N MET A 66 -1.62 -2.28 2.77
CA MET A 66 -1.23 -2.45 4.18
C MET A 66 0.29 -2.48 4.36
N MET A 67 1.02 -3.05 3.40
CA MET A 67 2.48 -3.01 3.43
C MET A 67 3.02 -1.59 3.22
N ALA A 68 2.42 -0.83 2.30
CA ALA A 68 2.75 0.58 2.11
C ALA A 68 2.46 1.42 3.37
N ASP A 69 1.36 1.17 4.08
CA ASP A 69 1.07 1.82 5.37
C ASP A 69 2.15 1.49 6.43
N LEU A 70 2.64 0.24 6.47
CA LEU A 70 3.70 -0.17 7.37
C LEU A 70 5.02 0.55 7.04
N LEU A 71 5.39 0.56 5.76
CA LEU A 71 6.61 1.21 5.27
C LEU A 71 6.58 2.72 5.47
N THR A 72 5.41 3.36 5.36
CA THR A 72 5.22 4.79 5.66
C THR A 72 5.61 5.10 7.10
N LYS A 73 5.18 4.28 8.07
CA LYS A 73 5.49 4.47 9.50
C LYS A 73 6.97 4.25 9.83
N LYS A 74 7.66 3.50 8.98
CA LYS A 74 9.08 3.13 9.14
C LYS A 74 10.03 4.07 8.41
N ALA A 75 9.53 4.84 7.45
CA ALA A 75 10.32 5.80 6.71
C ALA A 75 10.81 6.93 7.62
N GLN A 76 12.10 7.28 7.49
CA GLN A 76 12.71 8.38 8.24
C GLN A 76 12.73 9.68 7.41
N GLU A 77 12.90 9.55 6.09
CA GLU A 77 12.95 10.69 5.19
C GLU A 77 11.53 11.09 4.73
N PRO A 78 11.15 12.38 4.78
CA PRO A 78 9.83 12.84 4.38
C PRO A 78 9.44 12.43 2.95
N ALA A 79 10.37 12.52 2.00
CA ALA A 79 10.11 12.12 0.62
C ALA A 79 9.83 10.62 0.47
N THR A 80 10.45 9.78 1.30
CA THR A 80 10.21 8.33 1.36
C THR A 80 8.86 8.03 1.99
N GLN A 81 8.54 8.74 3.09
CA GLN A 81 7.27 8.63 3.78
C GLN A 81 6.11 8.98 2.85
N ASP A 82 6.20 10.14 2.17
CA ASP A 82 5.20 10.58 1.20
C ASP A 82 5.05 9.60 0.04
N SER A 83 6.16 9.03 -0.44
CA SER A 83 6.14 8.04 -1.52
C SER A 83 5.37 6.77 -1.13
N PHE A 84 5.58 6.25 0.09
CA PHE A 84 4.82 5.10 0.59
C PHE A 84 3.37 5.46 0.93
N GLN A 85 3.12 6.66 1.46
CA GLN A 85 1.77 7.13 1.75
C GLN A 85 0.96 7.29 0.46
N ALA A 86 1.59 7.77 -0.62
CA ALA A 86 0.97 7.84 -1.94
C ALA A 86 0.70 6.44 -2.51
N ALA A 87 1.64 5.50 -2.36
CA ALA A 87 1.44 4.11 -2.76
C ALA A 87 0.24 3.48 -2.03
N SER A 88 0.13 3.67 -0.72
CA SER A 88 -1.03 3.21 0.07
C SER A 88 -2.34 3.76 -0.49
N LEU A 89 -2.42 5.08 -0.72
CA LEU A 89 -3.62 5.71 -1.26
C LEU A 89 -3.98 5.16 -2.65
N LEU A 90 -2.99 4.99 -3.52
CA LEU A 90 -3.18 4.39 -4.85
C LEU A 90 -3.70 2.96 -4.72
N TYR A 91 -3.01 2.09 -3.99
CA TYR A 91 -3.39 0.68 -3.83
C TYR A 91 -4.78 0.52 -3.18
N ARG A 92 -5.17 1.41 -2.27
CA ARG A 92 -6.56 1.47 -1.75
C ARG A 92 -7.58 1.87 -2.82
N ALA A 93 -7.23 2.79 -3.72
CA ALA A 93 -8.10 3.11 -4.84
C ALA A 93 -8.31 1.90 -5.76
N GLN A 94 -7.22 1.18 -6.07
CA GLN A 94 -7.25 -0.04 -6.88
C GLN A 94 -8.09 -1.14 -6.21
N GLU A 95 -7.88 -1.37 -4.91
CA GLU A 95 -8.67 -2.30 -4.10
C GLU A 95 -10.18 -2.00 -4.21
N LEU A 96 -10.57 -0.74 -4.01
CA LEU A 96 -11.98 -0.32 -4.03
C LEU A 96 -12.59 -0.48 -5.43
N GLY A 97 -11.86 -0.12 -6.49
CA GLY A 97 -12.30 -0.30 -7.88
C GLY A 97 -12.51 -1.77 -8.24
N LEU A 98 -11.56 -2.64 -7.89
CA LEU A 98 -11.64 -4.07 -8.14
C LEU A 98 -12.75 -4.73 -7.32
N ARG A 99 -12.96 -4.31 -6.06
CA ARG A 99 -14.11 -4.76 -5.26
C ARG A 99 -15.43 -4.35 -5.89
N ALA A 100 -15.52 -3.12 -6.41
CA ALA A 100 -16.72 -2.66 -7.10
C ALA A 100 -17.03 -3.54 -8.31
N LEU A 101 -16.01 -3.86 -9.12
CA LEU A 101 -16.14 -4.77 -10.27
C LEU A 101 -16.59 -6.17 -9.85
N ALA A 102 -15.90 -6.79 -8.88
CA ALA A 102 -16.28 -8.11 -8.39
C ALA A 102 -17.72 -8.15 -7.85
N LEU A 103 -18.16 -7.10 -7.15
CA LEU A 103 -19.53 -7.00 -6.65
C LEU A 103 -20.53 -6.83 -7.79
N PHE A 104 -20.21 -6.02 -8.80
CA PHE A 104 -21.09 -5.77 -9.94
C PHE A 104 -21.35 -7.06 -10.70
N ASP A 105 -20.29 -7.82 -11.00
CA ASP A 105 -20.37 -9.12 -11.66
C ASP A 105 -21.24 -10.11 -10.87
N ARG A 106 -21.06 -10.17 -9.54
CA ARG A 106 -21.86 -11.02 -8.64
C ARG A 106 -23.34 -10.64 -8.61
N THR A 107 -23.66 -9.37 -8.82
CA THR A 107 -25.04 -8.89 -8.90
C THR A 107 -25.66 -9.01 -10.29
N GLY A 108 -24.97 -9.64 -11.24
CA GLY A 108 -25.46 -9.91 -12.59
C GLY A 108 -24.93 -8.96 -13.66
N GLY A 109 -24.13 -7.96 -13.31
CA GLY A 109 -23.45 -7.08 -14.26
C GLY A 109 -24.40 -6.20 -15.11
N ILE A 110 -25.59 -5.90 -14.61
CA ILE A 110 -26.59 -5.11 -15.34
C ILE A 110 -26.62 -3.68 -14.77
N PRO A 111 -26.27 -2.66 -15.58
CA PRO A 111 -26.40 -1.27 -15.15
C PRO A 111 -27.88 -0.82 -15.11
N PRO A 112 -28.25 0.13 -14.24
CA PRO A 112 -27.38 0.82 -13.29
C PRO A 112 -26.99 -0.06 -12.10
N ALA A 113 -25.74 0.05 -11.67
CA ALA A 113 -25.25 -0.66 -10.51
C ALA A 113 -25.95 -0.18 -9.22
N PRO A 114 -26.09 -1.07 -8.21
CA PRO A 114 -26.55 -0.66 -6.89
C PRO A 114 -25.72 0.48 -6.30
N ALA A 115 -26.37 1.40 -5.56
CA ALA A 115 -25.73 2.59 -5.00
C ALA A 115 -24.47 2.27 -4.17
N GLY A 116 -24.46 1.14 -3.45
CA GLY A 116 -23.30 0.68 -2.69
C GLY A 116 -22.07 0.43 -3.57
N ILE A 117 -22.24 -0.09 -4.79
CA ILE A 117 -21.14 -0.33 -5.76
C ILE A 117 -20.59 1.01 -6.26
N CYS A 118 -21.47 1.96 -6.59
CA CYS A 118 -21.05 3.30 -6.98
C CYS A 118 -20.32 4.05 -5.86
N GLN A 119 -20.68 3.82 -4.59
CA GLN A 119 -19.94 4.36 -3.44
C GLN A 119 -18.50 3.82 -3.34
N TYR A 120 -18.24 2.58 -3.76
CA TYR A 120 -16.87 2.07 -3.85
C TYR A 120 -16.06 2.86 -4.90
N LEU A 121 -16.64 3.14 -6.07
CA LEU A 121 -15.98 3.91 -7.13
C LEU A 121 -15.74 5.38 -6.73
N SER A 122 -16.70 6.03 -6.06
CA SER A 122 -16.51 7.38 -5.51
C SER A 122 -15.34 7.43 -4.52
N GLN A 123 -15.30 6.48 -3.58
CA GLN A 123 -14.20 6.38 -2.62
C GLN A 123 -12.86 6.05 -3.30
N ALA A 124 -12.86 5.20 -4.33
CA ALA A 124 -11.67 4.89 -5.11
C ALA A 124 -11.11 6.16 -5.77
N ASN A 125 -11.96 6.95 -6.44
CA ASN A 125 -11.56 8.21 -7.06
C ASN A 125 -10.98 9.21 -6.04
N LYS A 126 -11.61 9.33 -4.85
CA LYS A 126 -11.09 10.19 -3.77
C LYS A 126 -9.70 9.77 -3.32
N LYS A 127 -9.46 8.47 -3.16
CA LYS A 127 -8.14 7.93 -2.78
C LYS A 127 -7.10 8.14 -3.87
N LEU A 128 -7.48 7.93 -5.12
CA LEU A 128 -6.62 8.13 -6.28
C LEU A 128 -6.20 9.61 -6.41
N ALA A 129 -7.15 10.53 -6.27
CA ALA A 129 -6.90 11.97 -6.25
C ALA A 129 -5.96 12.36 -5.10
N GLY A 130 -6.19 11.81 -3.89
CA GLY A 130 -5.30 12.03 -2.75
C GLY A 130 -3.87 11.53 -3.00
N SER A 131 -3.69 10.36 -3.63
CA SER A 131 -2.37 9.85 -4.03
C SER A 131 -1.67 10.80 -4.99
N LYS A 132 -2.40 11.26 -6.02
CA LYS A 132 -1.88 12.21 -7.02
C LYS A 132 -1.45 13.53 -6.39
N THR A 133 -2.34 14.15 -5.62
CA THR A 133 -2.06 15.43 -4.95
C THR A 133 -0.86 15.32 -4.02
N LEU A 134 -0.71 14.20 -3.32
CA LEU A 134 0.46 13.98 -2.46
C LEU A 134 1.75 13.98 -3.29
N LEU A 135 1.82 13.18 -4.36
CA LEU A 135 3.02 13.10 -5.21
C LEU A 135 3.37 14.40 -5.92
N GLU A 136 2.37 15.18 -6.33
CA GLU A 136 2.56 16.48 -6.98
C GLU A 136 3.10 17.54 -6.00
N ASN A 137 2.77 17.42 -4.71
CA ASN A 137 3.21 18.35 -3.67
C ASN A 137 4.51 17.92 -2.97
N THR A 138 4.91 16.65 -3.06
CA THR A 138 6.18 16.16 -2.50
C THR A 138 7.36 16.64 -3.34
N LEU A 139 8.30 17.33 -2.69
CA LEU A 139 9.54 17.81 -3.31
C LEU A 139 10.31 16.68 -4.02
N ALA A 140 10.92 17.00 -5.16
CA ALA A 140 11.77 16.07 -5.88
C ALA A 140 12.91 15.59 -4.96
N SER A 141 13.12 14.27 -4.95
CA SER A 141 14.23 13.65 -4.21
C SER A 141 15.39 13.42 -5.18
N SER A 142 16.63 13.57 -4.72
CA SER A 142 17.82 13.18 -5.48
C SER A 142 18.09 11.68 -5.43
N GLN A 143 17.36 10.93 -4.60
CA GLN A 143 17.49 9.48 -4.51
C GLN A 143 16.78 8.80 -5.69
N GLU A 144 17.52 7.98 -6.43
CA GLU A 144 17.06 7.31 -7.64
C GLU A 144 15.87 6.38 -7.38
N ASP A 145 15.90 5.61 -6.29
CA ASP A 145 14.82 4.69 -5.93
C ASP A 145 13.49 5.40 -5.68
N ILE A 146 13.53 6.56 -4.98
CA ILE A 146 12.35 7.37 -4.70
C ILE A 146 11.81 7.97 -5.99
N THR A 147 12.70 8.44 -6.86
CA THR A 147 12.32 9.01 -8.16
C THR A 147 11.68 7.96 -9.07
N THR A 148 12.27 6.77 -9.14
CA THR A 148 11.75 5.63 -9.89
C THR A 148 10.37 5.22 -9.37
N ARG A 149 10.20 5.09 -8.06
CA ARG A 149 8.89 4.77 -7.46
C ARG A 149 7.87 5.87 -7.72
N ARG A 150 8.22 7.14 -7.56
CA ARG A 150 7.33 8.27 -7.88
C ARG A 150 6.81 8.17 -9.31
N ASN A 151 7.69 7.94 -10.27
CA ASN A 151 7.33 7.84 -11.68
C ASN A 151 6.42 6.63 -11.95
N HIS A 152 6.71 5.49 -11.33
CA HIS A 152 5.85 4.30 -11.37
C HIS A 152 4.44 4.60 -10.83
N LEU A 153 4.35 5.23 -9.65
CA LEU A 153 3.08 5.60 -9.04
C LEU A 153 2.29 6.59 -9.91
N LEU A 154 2.94 7.63 -10.45
CA LEU A 154 2.29 8.59 -11.35
C LEU A 154 1.73 7.92 -12.61
N LYS A 155 2.45 6.95 -13.17
CA LYS A 155 1.99 6.15 -14.30
C LYS A 155 0.75 5.34 -13.92
N LYS A 156 0.80 4.58 -12.82
CA LYS A 156 -0.34 3.78 -12.32
C LYS A 156 -1.54 4.65 -11.95
N ILE A 157 -1.33 5.84 -11.39
CA ILE A 157 -2.41 6.80 -11.11
C ILE A 157 -3.16 7.16 -12.39
N LYS A 158 -2.43 7.48 -13.48
CA LYS A 158 -3.05 7.81 -14.77
C LYS A 158 -3.82 6.63 -15.35
N GLU A 159 -3.26 5.43 -15.29
CA GLU A 159 -3.92 4.20 -15.75
C GLU A 159 -5.21 3.94 -14.99
N TRP A 160 -5.17 4.05 -13.66
CA TRP A 160 -6.33 3.83 -12.81
C TRP A 160 -7.35 4.95 -12.85
N GLN A 161 -6.95 6.18 -13.17
CA GLN A 161 -7.91 7.26 -13.40
C GLN A 161 -8.81 6.92 -14.60
N ASN A 162 -8.22 6.43 -15.69
CA ASN A 162 -8.98 6.01 -16.87
C ASN A 162 -9.83 4.77 -16.56
N HIS A 163 -9.28 3.80 -15.81
CA HIS A 163 -10.00 2.59 -15.46
C HIS A 163 -11.21 2.87 -14.57
N LEU A 164 -11.05 3.66 -13.51
CA LEU A 164 -12.16 4.03 -12.62
C LEU A 164 -13.23 4.86 -13.34
N GLN A 165 -12.82 5.73 -14.26
CA GLN A 165 -13.76 6.46 -15.12
C GLN A 165 -14.58 5.50 -15.99
N GLY A 166 -13.92 4.53 -16.63
CA GLY A 166 -14.59 3.48 -17.41
C GLY A 166 -15.59 2.68 -16.57
N LEU A 167 -15.19 2.21 -15.39
CA LEU A 167 -16.11 1.52 -14.47
C LEU A 167 -17.31 2.39 -14.08
N HIS A 168 -17.09 3.70 -13.85
CA HIS A 168 -18.17 4.61 -13.48
C HIS A 168 -19.21 4.78 -14.60
N GLU A 169 -18.74 4.81 -15.85
CA GLU A 169 -19.57 4.87 -17.06
C GLU A 169 -20.29 3.53 -17.31
N ASP A 170 -19.55 2.41 -17.29
CA ASP A 170 -20.06 1.06 -17.52
C ASP A 170 -21.12 0.66 -16.49
N PHE A 171 -20.94 1.08 -15.23
CA PHE A 171 -21.88 0.79 -14.15
C PHE A 171 -23.06 1.76 -14.13
N ALA A 172 -23.07 2.77 -15.02
CA ALA A 172 -24.02 3.87 -15.06
C ALA A 172 -24.21 4.54 -13.68
N CYS A 173 -23.11 4.77 -12.97
CA CYS A 173 -23.14 5.44 -11.68
C CYS A 173 -23.52 6.91 -11.87
N SER A 174 -24.62 7.34 -11.24
CA SER A 174 -25.06 8.74 -11.26
C SER A 174 -24.03 9.63 -10.56
N VAL A 175 -23.66 10.73 -11.20
CA VAL A 175 -22.84 11.78 -10.59
C VAL A 175 -23.69 12.41 -9.48
N ASN A 176 -23.37 12.14 -8.21
CA ASN A 176 -24.01 12.83 -7.11
C ASN A 176 -23.52 14.28 -7.10
N PRO A 177 -24.38 15.29 -7.23
CA PRO A 177 -23.96 16.69 -7.33
C PRO A 177 -23.41 17.29 -6.01
N ASN A 178 -23.29 16.49 -4.94
CA ASN A 178 -22.93 16.93 -3.59
C ASN A 178 -21.76 16.16 -2.96
N GLU A 179 -20.97 15.40 -3.74
CA GLU A 179 -19.67 14.84 -3.27
C GLU A 179 -18.48 15.60 -3.87
#